data_AF-S3CY63-F1
#
_entry.id   AF-S3CY63-F1
#
_cell.length_a   1.000
_cell.length_b   1.000
_cell.length_c   1.000
_cell.angle_alpha   90.00
_cell.angle_beta   90.00
_cell.angle_gamma   90.00
#
_symmetry.space_group_name_H-M   'P 1'
#
loop_
_entity.id
_entity.type
_entity.pdbx_description
1 polymer ?
#
loop_
_entity_poly.entity_id
_entity_poly.type
_entity_poly.pdbx_seq_one_letter_code
_entity_poly.pdbx_strand_id
1 'polypeptide(L)'
;MSSRPRKKQKLEVDNEPENKPPIVFKFKGFELDTKLTVFSQEFHVHSSVLKVNSIFFRTFLDSADKKKSDVSAAGKFRYKWITQIDDDGEGWHFVCDNAKNKVNSTIPSTYKDFNRQEHFFHTIMRAIHGLPYNIKGWADIECLTDLADYYGALRSVSAGLGSATLTVPNLFESLKKEAFKVLPLAIKLRNENLFRDCVIWCMGPYDNPQRRKIKDENLRAVVKKISERLDERVREVEARITEYFPKTGRKVSRSYPSYFLDKSESMAYEIGKGEHSAVFGDILKNSLILQPELEAGDYEADNYFLNVKLTAEDIPWDTKEVDW
;
A
#
# COMPACT_ATOMS: atom_id res chain seq x y z
N MET A 1 -44.59 40.95 -44.05
CA MET A 1 -43.56 40.31 -43.21
C MET A 1 -44.17 40.01 -41.86
N SER A 2 -44.52 38.75 -41.59
CA SER A 2 -45.26 38.31 -40.39
C SER A 2 -44.27 37.82 -39.33
N SER A 3 -44.32 38.43 -38.14
CA SER A 3 -43.54 38.07 -36.96
C SER A 3 -44.20 36.89 -36.24
N ARG A 4 -43.45 35.78 -36.02
CA ARG A 4 -43.86 34.67 -35.17
C ARG A 4 -43.14 34.75 -33.81
N PRO A 5 -43.82 34.49 -32.68
CA PRO A 5 -43.19 34.49 -31.37
C PRO A 5 -42.38 33.20 -31.15
N ARG A 6 -41.15 33.33 -30.62
CA ARG A 6 -40.32 32.20 -30.20
C ARG A 6 -40.92 31.55 -28.94
N LYS A 7 -41.40 30.31 -29.06
CA LYS A 7 -41.61 29.41 -27.91
C LYS A 7 -40.25 29.15 -27.26
N LYS A 8 -40.11 29.54 -25.99
CA LYS A 8 -38.99 29.07 -25.13
C LYS A 8 -39.16 27.57 -24.91
N GLN A 9 -38.28 26.78 -25.50
CA GLN A 9 -38.18 25.35 -25.23
C GLN A 9 -37.47 25.21 -23.88
N LYS A 10 -38.19 24.67 -22.90
CA LYS A 10 -37.67 24.30 -21.59
C LYS A 10 -36.77 23.08 -21.83
N LEU A 11 -35.46 23.25 -21.72
CA LEU A 11 -34.48 22.17 -21.66
C LEU A 11 -34.68 21.48 -20.30
N GLU A 12 -35.47 20.41 -20.30
CA GLU A 12 -35.37 19.39 -19.26
C GLU A 12 -34.08 18.62 -19.54
N VAL A 13 -33.08 18.85 -18.69
CA VAL A 13 -31.82 18.12 -18.69
C VAL A 13 -32.11 16.82 -17.97
N ASP A 14 -32.45 15.78 -18.73
CA ASP A 14 -32.41 14.39 -18.28
C ASP A 14 -30.96 14.03 -17.98
N ASN A 15 -30.57 14.18 -16.70
CA ASN A 15 -29.33 13.60 -16.18
C ASN A 15 -29.57 12.11 -15.88
N GLU A 16 -29.78 11.28 -16.91
CA GLU A 16 -29.49 9.85 -16.76
C GLU A 16 -27.97 9.67 -16.87
N PRO A 17 -27.31 9.03 -15.89
CA PRO A 17 -25.89 8.73 -16.02
C PRO A 17 -25.70 7.78 -17.21
N GLU A 18 -24.91 8.23 -18.18
CA GLU A 18 -24.51 7.48 -19.37
C GLU A 18 -23.98 6.09 -18.94
N ASN A 19 -24.67 5.01 -19.34
CA ASN A 19 -24.33 3.65 -18.89
C ASN A 19 -22.95 3.23 -19.42
N LYS A 20 -21.96 3.15 -18.52
CA LYS A 20 -20.61 2.66 -18.84
C LYS A 20 -20.66 1.20 -19.29
N PRO A 21 -19.83 0.77 -20.27
CA PRO A 21 -19.77 -0.63 -20.66
C PRO A 21 -19.29 -1.50 -19.47
N PRO A 22 -19.78 -2.75 -19.33
CA PRO A 22 -19.34 -3.65 -18.27
C PRO A 22 -17.84 -3.97 -18.36
N ILE A 23 -17.16 -3.96 -17.21
CA ILE A 23 -15.78 -4.43 -17.09
C ILE A 23 -15.82 -5.94 -16.84
N VAL A 24 -15.19 -6.72 -17.74
CA VAL A 24 -15.23 -8.18 -17.70
C VAL A 24 -13.87 -8.74 -17.33
N PHE A 25 -13.79 -9.44 -16.21
CA PHE A 25 -12.60 -10.20 -15.82
C PHE A 25 -12.72 -11.61 -16.35
N LYS A 26 -11.95 -11.98 -17.37
CA LYS A 26 -11.98 -13.32 -17.96
C LYS A 26 -10.94 -14.22 -17.31
N PHE A 27 -11.33 -15.44 -16.95
CA PHE A 27 -10.42 -16.47 -16.48
C PHE A 27 -10.76 -17.79 -17.17
N LYS A 28 -9.78 -18.38 -17.87
CA LYS A 28 -10.03 -19.50 -18.79
C LYS A 28 -10.58 -20.70 -18.02
N GLY A 29 -11.68 -21.27 -18.52
CA GLY A 29 -12.31 -22.45 -17.91
C GLY A 29 -13.30 -22.13 -16.78
N PHE A 30 -13.58 -20.86 -16.51
CA PHE A 30 -14.54 -20.43 -15.49
C PHE A 30 -15.68 -19.63 -16.12
N GLU A 31 -16.87 -19.79 -15.57
CA GLU A 31 -18.06 -19.06 -16.01
C GLU A 31 -18.20 -17.72 -15.28
N LEU A 32 -18.57 -16.69 -16.02
CA LEU A 32 -18.94 -15.38 -15.46
C LEU A 32 -20.32 -15.50 -14.78
N ASP A 33 -20.31 -15.91 -13.53
CA ASP A 33 -21.52 -16.21 -12.75
C ASP A 33 -21.91 -15.08 -11.77
N THR A 34 -21.10 -14.02 -11.68
CA THR A 34 -21.28 -12.92 -10.73
C THR A 34 -21.28 -11.57 -11.43
N LYS A 35 -22.31 -10.77 -11.16
CA LYS A 35 -22.47 -9.39 -11.58
C LYS A 35 -22.44 -8.47 -10.36
N LEU A 36 -21.46 -7.58 -10.28
CA LEU A 36 -21.38 -6.55 -9.25
C LEU A 36 -21.59 -5.19 -9.93
N THR A 37 -22.54 -4.40 -9.44
CA THR A 37 -22.75 -3.02 -9.90
C THR A 37 -22.28 -2.09 -8.79
N VAL A 38 -21.16 -1.43 -9.02
CA VAL A 38 -20.59 -0.44 -8.10
C VAL A 38 -20.93 0.93 -8.64
N PHE A 39 -21.90 1.58 -8.00
CA PHE A 39 -22.50 2.83 -8.49
C PHE A 39 -22.96 2.72 -9.95
N SER A 40 -22.26 3.37 -10.90
CA SER A 40 -22.56 3.36 -12.33
C SER A 40 -21.80 2.30 -13.13
N GLN A 41 -20.81 1.65 -12.52
CA GLN A 41 -19.94 0.70 -13.19
C GLN A 41 -20.35 -0.75 -12.91
N GLU A 42 -20.62 -1.50 -13.97
CA GLU A 42 -20.89 -2.94 -13.88
C GLU A 42 -19.60 -3.77 -14.05
N PHE A 43 -19.47 -4.82 -13.24
CA PHE A 43 -18.36 -5.78 -13.25
C PHE A 43 -18.90 -7.21 -13.43
N HIS A 44 -18.35 -7.94 -14.41
CA HIS A 44 -18.62 -9.37 -14.60
C HIS A 44 -17.39 -10.17 -14.15
N VAL A 45 -17.58 -11.02 -13.14
CA VAL A 45 -16.51 -11.73 -12.44
C VAL A 45 -16.93 -13.16 -12.10
N HIS A 46 -15.99 -13.93 -11.53
CA HIS A 46 -16.22 -15.32 -11.14
C HIS A 46 -16.32 -15.41 -9.62
N SER A 47 -17.42 -15.97 -9.12
CA SER A 47 -17.64 -16.15 -7.67
C SER A 47 -16.54 -16.99 -7.04
N SER A 48 -16.04 -18.02 -7.74
CA SER A 48 -14.97 -18.88 -7.25
C SER A 48 -13.67 -18.10 -6.97
N VAL A 49 -13.27 -17.20 -7.87
CA VAL A 49 -12.06 -16.38 -7.71
C VAL A 49 -12.23 -15.39 -6.57
N LEU A 50 -13.42 -14.77 -6.45
CA LEU A 50 -13.73 -13.88 -5.34
C LEU A 50 -13.62 -14.61 -3.99
N LYS A 51 -14.23 -15.79 -3.83
CA LYS A 51 -14.25 -16.54 -2.55
C LYS A 51 -12.87 -17.03 -2.12
N VAL A 52 -11.98 -17.33 -3.06
CA VAL A 52 -10.60 -17.74 -2.75
C VAL A 52 -9.78 -16.57 -2.22
N ASN A 53 -9.98 -15.37 -2.76
CA ASN A 53 -9.11 -14.21 -2.52
C ASN A 53 -9.74 -13.12 -1.65
N SER A 54 -10.97 -13.35 -1.16
CA SER A 54 -11.69 -12.44 -0.28
C SER A 54 -12.56 -13.19 0.73
N ILE A 55 -12.28 -12.96 2.00
CA ILE A 55 -13.04 -13.54 3.12
C ILE A 55 -14.48 -13.02 3.11
N PHE A 56 -14.67 -11.73 2.76
CA PHE A 56 -15.97 -11.12 2.61
C PHE A 56 -16.83 -11.87 1.59
N PHE A 57 -16.33 -12.06 0.37
CA PHE A 57 -17.10 -12.75 -0.67
C PHE A 57 -17.32 -14.23 -0.35
N ARG A 58 -16.33 -14.89 0.29
CA ARG A 58 -16.48 -16.26 0.81
C ARG A 58 -17.63 -16.39 1.81
N THR A 59 -17.75 -15.43 2.71
CA THR A 59 -18.75 -15.44 3.78
C THR A 59 -20.14 -15.07 3.26
N PHE A 60 -20.24 -14.02 2.44
CA PHE A 60 -21.54 -13.40 2.16
C PHE A 60 -22.17 -13.84 0.85
N LEU A 61 -21.43 -14.28 -0.17
CA LEU A 61 -22.03 -14.65 -1.47
C LEU A 61 -23.07 -15.78 -1.33
N ASP A 62 -22.82 -16.77 -0.49
CA ASP A 62 -23.72 -17.90 -0.27
C ASP A 62 -24.67 -17.74 0.94
N SER A 63 -24.67 -16.56 1.58
CA SER A 63 -25.51 -16.33 2.77
C SER A 63 -27.01 -16.49 2.45
N ALA A 64 -27.77 -17.08 3.37
CA ALA A 64 -29.16 -17.46 3.13
C ALA A 64 -30.06 -16.26 2.79
N ASP A 65 -29.76 -15.10 3.38
CA ASP A 65 -30.47 -13.84 3.14
C ASP A 65 -30.24 -13.29 1.72
N LYS A 66 -29.16 -13.74 1.07
CA LYS A 66 -28.69 -13.28 -0.24
C LYS A 66 -28.96 -14.27 -1.38
N LYS A 67 -29.43 -15.49 -1.07
CA LYS A 67 -29.84 -16.51 -2.06
C LYS A 67 -31.15 -16.21 -2.80
N LYS A 68 -31.93 -15.23 -2.33
CA LYS A 68 -33.24 -14.86 -2.91
C LYS A 68 -33.12 -13.74 -3.96
N SER A 69 -32.14 -13.81 -4.87
CA SER A 69 -32.44 -13.28 -6.20
C SER A 69 -33.42 -14.30 -6.79
N ASP A 70 -34.66 -13.90 -7.02
CA ASP A 70 -35.60 -14.73 -7.78
C ASP A 70 -34.87 -15.14 -9.05
N VAL A 71 -34.49 -16.41 -9.13
CA VAL A 71 -33.91 -17.02 -10.31
C VAL A 71 -35.03 -17.03 -11.33
N SER A 72 -35.28 -15.88 -11.95
CA SER A 72 -36.00 -15.85 -13.20
C SER A 72 -35.20 -16.72 -14.16
N ALA A 73 -35.89 -17.70 -14.74
CA ALA A 73 -35.36 -18.82 -15.51
C ALA A 73 -34.62 -18.42 -16.82
N ALA A 74 -33.98 -17.25 -16.87
CA ALA A 74 -33.30 -16.69 -18.04
C ALA A 74 -32.01 -15.91 -17.71
N GLY A 75 -31.57 -15.81 -16.44
CA GLY A 75 -30.42 -14.98 -16.06
C GLY A 75 -29.07 -15.71 -16.07
N LYS A 76 -28.12 -15.27 -16.92
CA LYS A 76 -26.73 -15.77 -17.02
C LYS A 76 -25.89 -15.67 -15.73
N PHE A 77 -26.29 -14.84 -14.76
CA PHE A 77 -25.55 -14.58 -13.52
C PHE A 77 -26.28 -15.13 -12.30
N ARG A 78 -25.59 -15.98 -11.54
CA ARG A 78 -26.04 -16.56 -10.27
C ARG A 78 -26.09 -15.51 -9.16
N TYR A 79 -25.09 -14.64 -9.08
CA TYR A 79 -25.04 -13.56 -8.08
C TYR A 79 -25.17 -12.20 -8.79
N LYS A 80 -26.08 -11.36 -8.31
CA LYS A 80 -26.27 -9.98 -8.78
C LYS A 80 -26.34 -9.06 -7.59
N TRP A 81 -25.32 -8.23 -7.39
CA TRP A 81 -25.19 -7.35 -6.23
C TRP A 81 -25.03 -5.91 -6.70
N ILE A 82 -25.66 -4.98 -6.00
CA ILE A 82 -25.66 -3.55 -6.29
C ILE A 82 -25.18 -2.76 -5.08
N THR A 83 -24.59 -1.59 -5.31
CA THR A 83 -24.26 -0.63 -4.24
C THR A 83 -25.52 -0.15 -3.52
N GLN A 84 -25.43 -0.10 -2.21
CA GLN A 84 -26.31 0.67 -1.34
C GLN A 84 -25.44 1.63 -0.52
N ILE A 85 -25.88 2.89 -0.42
CA ILE A 85 -25.26 3.90 0.43
C ILE A 85 -25.73 3.67 1.86
N ASP A 86 -24.81 3.83 2.82
CA ASP A 86 -25.13 3.73 4.24
C ASP A 86 -26.06 4.87 4.69
N ASP A 87 -26.81 4.65 5.78
CA ASP A 87 -27.83 5.60 6.23
C ASP A 87 -27.25 6.98 6.61
N ASP A 88 -25.97 7.03 6.98
CA ASP A 88 -25.23 8.27 7.28
C ASP A 88 -24.76 9.02 6.02
N GLY A 89 -24.80 8.36 4.85
CA GLY A 89 -24.28 8.90 3.59
C GLY A 89 -22.75 8.98 3.51
N GLU A 90 -22.02 8.39 4.45
CA GLU A 90 -20.56 8.42 4.50
C GLU A 90 -19.95 7.16 3.87
N GLY A 91 -20.63 6.02 3.99
CA GLY A 91 -20.18 4.72 3.49
C GLY A 91 -21.06 4.11 2.40
N TRP A 92 -20.63 2.94 1.92
CA TRP A 92 -21.39 2.13 0.98
C TRP A 92 -21.07 0.65 1.16
N HIS A 93 -22.04 -0.21 0.83
CA HIS A 93 -21.89 -1.65 0.87
C HIS A 93 -22.66 -2.33 -0.26
N PHE A 94 -22.47 -3.65 -0.40
CA PHE A 94 -23.24 -4.44 -1.36
C PHE A 94 -24.49 -5.08 -0.75
N VAL A 95 -25.58 -4.98 -1.51
CA VAL A 95 -26.81 -5.74 -1.29
C VAL A 95 -27.21 -6.51 -2.54
N CYS A 96 -28.07 -7.52 -2.37
CA CYS A 96 -28.57 -8.27 -3.51
C CYS A 96 -29.49 -7.42 -4.39
N ASP A 97 -29.34 -7.60 -5.71
CA ASP A 97 -30.19 -7.02 -6.72
C ASP A 97 -31.57 -7.70 -6.70
N ASN A 98 -32.52 -7.10 -5.99
CA ASN A 98 -33.91 -7.54 -5.92
C ASN A 98 -34.86 -6.33 -5.89
N ALA A 99 -36.16 -6.58 -6.07
CA ALA A 99 -37.16 -5.51 -6.14
C ALA A 99 -37.20 -4.60 -4.90
N LYS A 100 -36.83 -5.11 -3.71
CA LYS A 100 -36.80 -4.31 -2.47
C LYS A 100 -35.64 -3.31 -2.47
N ASN A 101 -34.47 -3.74 -2.93
CA ASN A 101 -33.25 -2.94 -2.89
C ASN A 101 -33.11 -1.99 -4.08
N LYS A 102 -33.73 -2.31 -5.23
CA LYS A 102 -33.73 -1.43 -6.42
C LYS A 102 -34.38 -0.06 -6.19
N VAL A 103 -35.33 0.04 -5.27
CA VAL A 103 -36.01 1.31 -4.97
C VAL A 103 -35.06 2.31 -4.29
N ASN A 104 -33.98 1.83 -3.67
CA ASN A 104 -33.01 2.63 -2.94
C ASN A 104 -31.67 2.83 -3.69
N SER A 105 -31.56 2.40 -4.95
CA SER A 105 -30.29 2.40 -5.68
C SER A 105 -29.91 3.74 -6.32
N THR A 106 -30.70 4.80 -6.13
CA THR A 106 -30.34 6.14 -6.63
C THR A 106 -29.23 6.71 -5.76
N ILE A 107 -28.07 6.97 -6.36
CA ILE A 107 -26.94 7.62 -5.68
C ILE A 107 -27.42 9.00 -5.19
N PRO A 108 -27.41 9.27 -3.87
CA PRO A 108 -27.75 10.58 -3.36
C PRO A 108 -26.84 11.64 -3.97
N SER A 109 -27.39 12.80 -4.34
CA SER A 109 -26.62 13.91 -4.90
C SER A 109 -25.52 14.43 -3.95
N THR A 110 -25.59 14.06 -2.67
CA THR A 110 -24.62 14.36 -1.62
C THR A 110 -23.39 13.45 -1.66
N TYR A 111 -23.48 12.24 -2.21
CA TYR A 111 -22.36 11.30 -2.27
C TYR A 111 -21.47 11.59 -3.48
N LYS A 112 -20.38 12.33 -3.28
CA LYS A 112 -19.53 12.86 -4.36
C LYS A 112 -18.35 11.97 -4.74
N ASP A 113 -17.99 10.98 -3.92
CA ASP A 113 -16.76 10.21 -4.09
C ASP A 113 -16.92 8.94 -4.94
N PHE A 114 -18.10 8.71 -5.55
CA PHE A 114 -18.40 7.45 -6.24
C PHE A 114 -17.40 7.09 -7.35
N ASN A 115 -16.92 8.05 -8.15
CA ASN A 115 -15.94 7.77 -9.21
C ASN A 115 -14.61 7.26 -8.64
N ARG A 116 -14.20 7.76 -7.47
CA ARG A 116 -12.98 7.34 -6.79
C ARG A 116 -13.15 5.94 -6.20
N GLN A 117 -14.31 5.67 -5.60
CA GLN A 117 -14.67 4.36 -5.06
C GLN A 117 -14.78 3.30 -6.18
N GLU A 118 -15.40 3.62 -7.32
CA GLU A 118 -15.40 2.75 -8.52
C GLU A 118 -13.98 2.41 -8.97
N HIS A 119 -13.08 3.41 -8.99
CA HIS A 119 -11.69 3.22 -9.39
C HIS A 119 -10.95 2.27 -8.44
N PHE A 120 -11.03 2.50 -7.12
CA PHE A 120 -10.35 1.61 -6.16
C PHE A 120 -10.97 0.22 -6.12
N PHE A 121 -12.29 0.10 -6.24
CA PHE A 121 -12.93 -1.20 -6.33
C PHE A 121 -12.47 -1.96 -7.59
N HIS A 122 -12.39 -1.28 -8.74
CA HIS A 122 -11.82 -1.87 -9.95
C HIS A 122 -10.37 -2.35 -9.70
N THR A 123 -9.55 -1.56 -9.01
CA THR A 123 -8.18 -1.95 -8.63
C THR A 123 -8.15 -3.18 -7.72
N ILE A 124 -9.05 -3.30 -6.74
CA ILE A 124 -9.19 -4.52 -5.92
C ILE A 124 -9.58 -5.71 -6.79
N MET A 125 -10.52 -5.55 -7.73
CA MET A 125 -10.90 -6.64 -8.64
C MET A 125 -9.73 -7.10 -9.50
N ARG A 126 -8.86 -6.18 -9.95
CA ARG A 126 -7.62 -6.52 -10.64
C ARG A 126 -6.71 -7.33 -9.73
N ALA A 127 -6.48 -6.87 -8.50
CA ALA A 127 -5.63 -7.57 -7.53
C ALA A 127 -6.15 -8.98 -7.22
N ILE A 128 -7.45 -9.15 -6.96
CA ILE A 128 -8.10 -10.45 -6.71
C ILE A 128 -7.93 -11.42 -7.89
N HIS A 129 -7.92 -10.92 -9.12
CA HIS A 129 -7.71 -11.72 -10.33
C HIS A 129 -6.22 -11.87 -10.69
N GLY A 130 -5.29 -11.46 -9.84
CA GLY A 130 -3.84 -11.54 -10.08
C GLY A 130 -3.37 -10.65 -11.24
N LEU A 131 -4.11 -9.60 -11.56
CA LEU A 131 -3.77 -8.65 -12.63
C LEU A 131 -3.00 -7.46 -12.07
N PRO A 132 -2.02 -6.93 -12.81
CA PRO A 132 -1.27 -5.74 -12.37
C PRO A 132 -2.19 -4.54 -12.27
N TYR A 133 -1.90 -3.62 -11.36
CA TYR A 133 -2.67 -2.39 -11.19
C TYR A 133 -1.74 -1.21 -10.92
N ASN A 134 -2.28 -0.01 -11.12
CA ASN A 134 -1.53 1.23 -10.97
C ASN A 134 -2.04 1.98 -9.74
N ILE A 135 -1.14 2.73 -9.12
CA ILE A 135 -1.41 3.66 -8.02
C ILE A 135 -0.75 5.00 -8.38
N LYS A 136 -1.20 6.11 -7.80
CA LYS A 136 -0.60 7.43 -8.04
C LYS A 136 0.31 7.90 -6.90
N GLY A 137 0.24 7.24 -5.74
CA GLY A 137 1.02 7.59 -4.55
C GLY A 137 0.50 6.90 -3.30
N TRP A 138 1.04 7.30 -2.14
CA TRP A 138 0.68 6.71 -0.84
C TRP A 138 -0.78 6.92 -0.44
N ALA A 139 -1.39 8.05 -0.82
CA ALA A 139 -2.82 8.29 -0.58
C ALA A 139 -3.74 7.32 -1.33
N ASP A 140 -3.32 6.85 -2.50
CA ASP A 140 -4.05 5.80 -3.22
C ASP A 140 -3.88 4.44 -2.52
N ILE A 141 -2.68 4.15 -1.99
CA ILE A 141 -2.44 2.93 -1.22
C ILE A 141 -3.29 2.94 0.06
N GLU A 142 -3.38 4.07 0.77
CA GLU A 142 -4.22 4.22 1.96
C GLU A 142 -5.69 3.88 1.65
N CYS A 143 -6.30 4.56 0.68
CA CYS A 143 -7.69 4.29 0.30
C CYS A 143 -7.90 2.87 -0.24
N LEU A 144 -6.96 2.34 -1.03
CA LEU A 144 -7.02 0.97 -1.51
C LEU A 144 -6.93 -0.04 -0.37
N THR A 145 -6.10 0.24 0.64
CA THR A 145 -5.92 -0.60 1.83
C THR A 145 -7.20 -0.64 2.65
N ASP A 146 -7.84 0.50 2.90
CA ASP A 146 -9.09 0.54 3.67
C ASP A 146 -10.24 -0.17 2.97
N LEU A 147 -10.38 0.02 1.66
CA LEU A 147 -11.39 -0.68 0.89
C LEU A 147 -11.11 -2.19 0.80
N ALA A 148 -9.84 -2.58 0.67
CA ALA A 148 -9.43 -3.98 0.66
C ALA A 148 -9.60 -4.65 2.03
N ASP A 149 -9.38 -3.93 3.13
CA ASP A 149 -9.65 -4.38 4.50
C ASP A 149 -11.14 -4.73 4.66
N TYR A 150 -12.02 -3.79 4.28
CA TYR A 150 -13.46 -4.01 4.31
C TYR A 150 -13.90 -5.24 3.49
N TYR A 151 -13.37 -5.39 2.27
CA TYR A 151 -13.67 -6.53 1.40
C TYR A 151 -12.79 -7.76 1.67
N GLY A 152 -11.99 -7.78 2.74
CA GLY A 152 -11.13 -8.91 3.13
C GLY A 152 -10.17 -9.36 2.02
N ALA A 153 -9.61 -8.42 1.27
CA ALA A 153 -8.77 -8.63 0.08
C ALA A 153 -7.36 -8.04 0.23
N LEU A 154 -6.92 -7.72 1.46
CA LEU A 154 -5.60 -7.14 1.75
C LEU A 154 -4.46 -7.96 1.16
N ARG A 155 -4.51 -9.29 1.29
CA ARG A 155 -3.51 -10.19 0.72
C ARG A 155 -3.36 -10.04 -0.80
N SER A 156 -4.47 -9.92 -1.52
CA SER A 156 -4.47 -9.75 -2.98
C SER A 156 -3.82 -8.45 -3.39
N VAL A 157 -4.12 -7.36 -2.66
CA VAL A 157 -3.47 -6.05 -2.86
C VAL A 157 -1.99 -6.14 -2.52
N SER A 158 -1.63 -6.67 -1.35
CA SER A 158 -0.24 -6.78 -0.91
C SER A 158 0.66 -7.52 -1.91
N ALA A 159 0.14 -8.59 -2.52
CA ALA A 159 0.86 -9.39 -3.52
C ALA A 159 1.21 -8.61 -4.80
N GLY A 160 0.36 -7.67 -5.24
CA GLY A 160 0.59 -6.86 -6.43
C GLY A 160 1.38 -5.57 -6.17
N LEU A 161 1.52 -5.18 -4.90
CA LEU A 161 1.98 -3.83 -4.52
C LEU A 161 3.40 -3.52 -5.02
N GLY A 162 4.33 -4.46 -4.94
CA GLY A 162 5.71 -4.23 -5.39
C GLY A 162 5.79 -3.84 -6.87
N SER A 163 4.97 -4.46 -7.73
CA SER A 163 4.90 -4.09 -9.14
C SER A 163 4.25 -2.71 -9.34
N ALA A 164 3.21 -2.40 -8.57
CA ALA A 164 2.49 -1.14 -8.66
C ALA A 164 3.37 0.05 -8.22
N THR A 165 4.18 -0.13 -7.17
CA THR A 165 5.06 0.93 -6.63
C THR A 165 6.17 1.32 -7.59
N LEU A 166 6.69 0.39 -8.39
CA LEU A 166 7.76 0.66 -9.36
C LEU A 166 7.30 1.54 -10.53
N THR A 167 5.99 1.64 -10.76
CA THR A 167 5.43 2.45 -11.86
C THR A 167 5.25 3.93 -11.50
N VAL A 168 5.45 4.30 -10.23
CA VAL A 168 5.17 5.65 -9.75
C VAL A 168 6.47 6.47 -9.63
N PRO A 169 6.62 7.53 -10.42
CA PRO A 169 7.79 8.40 -10.32
C PRO A 169 7.92 9.00 -8.91
N ASN A 170 9.15 9.04 -8.39
CA ASN A 170 9.49 9.67 -7.10
C ASN A 170 8.76 9.12 -5.87
N LEU A 171 8.12 7.94 -5.97
CA LEU A 171 7.41 7.35 -4.84
C LEU A 171 8.36 7.06 -3.67
N PHE A 172 9.56 6.56 -3.95
CA PHE A 172 10.55 6.25 -2.92
C PHE A 172 11.19 7.49 -2.28
N GLU A 173 11.30 8.61 -3.02
CA GLU A 173 11.71 9.89 -2.43
C GLU A 173 10.70 10.39 -1.38
N SER A 174 9.41 10.16 -1.62
CA SER A 174 8.39 10.46 -0.62
C SER A 174 8.41 9.46 0.55
N LEU A 175 8.73 8.18 0.29
CA LEU A 175 8.91 7.16 1.33
C LEU A 175 10.03 7.57 2.30
N LYS A 176 11.19 7.96 1.77
CA LYS A 176 12.32 8.42 2.56
C LYS A 176 11.96 9.57 3.49
N LYS A 177 11.08 10.49 3.09
CA LYS A 177 10.69 11.68 3.90
C LYS A 177 9.62 11.38 4.94
N GLU A 178 8.74 10.44 4.65
CA GLU A 178 7.52 10.19 5.43
C GLU A 178 7.30 8.71 5.76
N ALA A 179 8.37 7.93 5.92
CA ALA A 179 8.32 6.49 6.16
C ALA A 179 7.45 6.13 7.37
N PHE A 180 7.46 6.95 8.41
CA PHE A 180 6.65 6.77 9.61
C PHE A 180 5.13 6.84 9.35
N LYS A 181 4.69 7.50 8.26
CA LYS A 181 3.28 7.53 7.82
C LYS A 181 2.91 6.30 6.99
N VAL A 182 3.87 5.75 6.23
CA VAL A 182 3.65 4.58 5.37
C VAL A 182 3.77 3.27 6.17
N LEU A 183 4.54 3.27 7.25
CA LEU A 183 4.78 2.09 8.09
C LEU A 183 3.49 1.41 8.59
N PRO A 184 2.45 2.12 9.07
CA PRO A 184 1.17 1.49 9.41
C PRO A 184 0.48 0.79 8.22
N LEU A 185 0.57 1.37 7.01
CA LEU A 185 0.02 0.75 5.80
C LEU A 185 0.76 -0.54 5.45
N ALA A 186 2.09 -0.53 5.58
CA ALA A 186 2.93 -1.71 5.35
C ALA A 186 2.55 -2.87 6.30
N ILE A 187 2.24 -2.54 7.56
CA ILE A 187 1.78 -3.50 8.57
C ILE A 187 0.38 -4.02 8.24
N LYS A 188 -0.57 -3.12 7.93
CA LYS A 188 -1.95 -3.49 7.60
C LYS A 188 -1.99 -4.40 6.36
N LEU A 189 -1.19 -4.10 5.34
CA LEU A 189 -1.04 -4.93 4.14
C LEU A 189 -0.19 -6.20 4.38
N ARG A 190 0.49 -6.31 5.52
CA ARG A 190 1.52 -7.33 5.80
C ARG A 190 2.56 -7.45 4.68
N ASN A 191 2.93 -6.31 4.09
CA ASN A 191 3.91 -6.26 3.02
C ASN A 191 5.30 -6.16 3.61
N GLU A 192 6.00 -7.30 3.68
CA GLU A 192 7.30 -7.40 4.34
C GLU A 192 8.38 -6.50 3.71
N ASN A 193 8.42 -6.42 2.38
CA ASN A 193 9.41 -5.60 1.70
C ASN A 193 9.22 -4.11 2.01
N LEU A 194 7.98 -3.63 1.92
CA LEU A 194 7.66 -2.24 2.27
C LEU A 194 7.90 -1.96 3.75
N PHE A 195 7.55 -2.90 4.64
CA PHE A 195 7.77 -2.77 6.08
C PHE A 195 9.26 -2.61 6.41
N ARG A 196 10.13 -3.49 5.86
CA ARG A 196 11.58 -3.44 6.07
C ARG A 196 12.15 -2.09 5.67
N ASP A 197 11.81 -1.62 4.48
CA ASP A 197 12.30 -0.32 3.97
C ASP A 197 11.74 0.84 4.80
N CYS A 198 10.46 0.82 5.17
CA CYS A 198 9.89 1.82 6.08
C CYS A 198 10.65 1.88 7.41
N VAL A 199 10.99 0.73 8.00
CA VAL A 199 11.74 0.66 9.26
C VAL A 199 13.14 1.23 9.09
N ILE A 200 13.86 0.86 8.01
CA ILE A 200 15.19 1.40 7.70
C ILE A 200 15.13 2.92 7.59
N TRP A 201 14.20 3.46 6.78
CA TRP A 201 14.04 4.90 6.62
C TRP A 201 13.64 5.60 7.93
N CYS A 202 12.88 4.93 8.81
CA CYS A 202 12.53 5.45 10.12
C CYS A 202 13.74 5.63 11.06
N MET A 203 14.85 4.92 10.82
CA MET A 203 16.06 5.06 11.64
C MET A 203 16.80 6.38 11.40
N GLY A 204 16.59 7.00 10.24
CA GLY A 204 17.22 8.26 9.88
C GLY A 204 16.26 9.44 9.69
N PRO A 205 16.79 10.65 9.43
CA PRO A 205 18.21 11.02 9.56
C PRO A 205 18.76 10.75 10.98
N TYR A 206 20.03 10.40 11.14
CA TYR A 206 20.57 9.94 12.43
C TYR A 206 20.46 10.99 13.55
N ASP A 207 20.58 12.27 13.20
CA ASP A 207 20.44 13.40 14.14
C ASP A 207 18.97 13.63 14.56
N ASN A 208 18.05 13.47 13.62
CA ASN A 208 16.62 13.64 13.82
C ASN A 208 15.79 12.47 13.25
N PRO A 209 15.86 11.28 13.87
CA PRO A 209 15.25 10.09 13.32
C PRO A 209 13.73 10.17 13.22
N GLN A 210 13.18 9.73 12.10
CA GLN A 210 11.74 9.69 11.87
C GLN A 210 10.99 8.79 12.86
N ARG A 211 11.63 7.77 13.45
CA ARG A 211 11.04 6.93 14.51
C ARG A 211 10.47 7.73 15.69
N ARG A 212 10.99 8.94 15.96
CA ARG A 212 10.48 9.85 17.00
C ARG A 212 9.07 10.36 16.70
N LYS A 213 8.62 10.30 15.45
CA LYS A 213 7.30 10.76 14.99
C LYS A 213 6.23 9.67 15.05
N ILE A 214 6.61 8.43 15.37
CA ILE A 214 5.67 7.31 15.48
C ILE A 214 4.83 7.48 16.75
N LYS A 215 3.50 7.54 16.56
CA LYS A 215 2.54 7.73 17.65
C LYS A 215 2.08 6.41 18.28
N ASP A 216 1.92 5.37 17.47
CA ASP A 216 1.48 4.06 17.94
C ASP A 216 2.53 3.46 18.89
N GLU A 217 2.11 3.09 20.11
CA GLU A 217 3.04 2.70 21.16
C GLU A 217 3.67 1.34 20.92
N ASN A 218 2.91 0.39 20.36
CA ASN A 218 3.37 -0.95 20.04
C ASN A 218 4.42 -0.90 18.93
N LEU A 219 4.11 -0.16 17.86
CA LEU A 219 5.03 0.07 16.75
C LEU A 219 6.28 0.81 17.21
N ARG A 220 6.13 1.82 18.06
CA ARG A 220 7.26 2.55 18.66
C ARG A 220 8.15 1.61 19.47
N ALA A 221 7.59 0.66 20.22
CA ALA A 221 8.37 -0.31 20.99
C ALA A 221 9.19 -1.25 20.07
N VAL A 222 8.58 -1.77 19.01
CA VAL A 222 9.26 -2.60 18.00
C VAL A 222 10.40 -1.82 17.34
N VAL A 223 10.11 -0.62 16.84
CA VAL A 223 11.09 0.24 16.16
C VAL A 223 12.20 0.68 17.12
N LYS A 224 11.91 0.87 18.40
CA LYS A 224 12.90 1.18 19.44
C LYS A 224 13.91 0.04 19.61
N LYS A 225 13.46 -1.20 19.79
CA LYS A 225 14.33 -2.40 19.88
C LYS A 225 15.25 -2.51 18.67
N ILE A 226 14.73 -2.23 17.48
CA ILE A 226 15.51 -2.22 16.24
C ILE A 226 16.57 -1.09 16.27
N SER A 227 16.20 0.11 16.71
CA SER A 227 17.13 1.23 16.80
C SER A 227 18.25 1.00 17.82
N GLU A 228 17.96 0.37 18.96
CA GLU A 228 18.97 0.07 19.99
C GLU A 228 20.06 -0.89 19.44
N ARG A 229 19.66 -1.87 18.61
CA ARG A 229 20.62 -2.76 17.92
C ARG A 229 21.47 -2.03 16.88
N LEU A 230 20.89 -1.05 16.17
CA LEU A 230 21.66 -0.21 15.25
C LEU A 230 22.66 0.65 16.00
N ASP A 231 22.22 1.31 17.08
CA ASP A 231 23.05 2.19 17.92
C ASP A 231 24.20 1.43 18.60
N GLU A 232 24.00 0.16 18.97
CA GLU A 232 25.08 -0.72 19.46
C GLU A 232 26.13 -0.97 18.36
N ARG A 233 25.70 -1.35 17.15
CA ARG A 233 26.62 -1.60 16.03
C ARG A 233 27.41 -0.36 15.63
N VAL A 234 26.78 0.81 15.65
CA VAL A 234 27.47 2.08 15.40
C VAL A 234 28.57 2.30 16.45
N ARG A 235 28.26 2.11 17.74
CA ARG A 235 29.25 2.23 18.83
C ARG A 235 30.42 1.23 18.69
N GLU A 236 30.14 -0.01 18.29
CA GLU A 236 31.19 -1.01 18.02
C GLU A 236 32.13 -0.59 16.88
N VAL A 237 31.59 0.03 15.82
CA VAL A 237 32.41 0.56 14.71
C VAL A 237 33.20 1.78 15.17
N GLU A 238 32.60 2.69 15.94
CA GLU A 238 33.29 3.86 16.50
C GLU A 238 34.46 3.45 17.41
N ALA A 239 34.27 2.43 18.24
CA ALA A 239 35.33 1.89 19.09
C ALA A 239 36.51 1.36 18.26
N ARG A 240 36.22 0.57 17.21
CA ARG A 240 37.25 0.05 16.28
C ARG A 240 37.99 1.17 15.55
N ILE A 241 37.28 2.17 15.04
CA ILE A 241 37.88 3.35 14.42
C ILE A 241 38.79 4.08 15.42
N THR A 242 38.32 4.26 16.66
CA THR A 242 39.09 4.96 17.70
C THR A 242 40.35 4.19 18.09
N GLU A 243 40.30 2.86 18.15
CA GLU A 243 41.46 2.00 18.40
C GLU A 243 42.46 2.02 17.23
N TYR A 244 41.97 2.13 15.99
CA TYR A 244 42.79 2.09 14.78
C TYR A 244 43.47 3.44 14.47
N PHE A 245 42.78 4.57 14.68
CA PHE A 245 43.25 5.92 14.37
C PHE A 245 44.02 6.74 15.45
N PRO A 246 44.50 6.24 16.61
CA PRO A 246 45.16 7.06 17.63
C PRO A 246 46.42 7.83 17.16
N LYS A 247 46.91 7.58 15.95
CA LYS A 247 48.11 8.24 15.39
C LYS A 247 47.85 9.58 14.67
N THR A 248 46.60 10.01 14.48
CA THR A 248 46.27 11.17 13.60
C THR A 248 45.87 12.47 14.32
N GLY A 249 45.73 12.48 15.65
CA GLY A 249 45.44 13.70 16.43
C GLY A 249 44.08 14.37 16.17
N ARG A 250 43.19 13.77 15.36
CA ARG A 250 41.85 14.31 15.08
C ARG A 250 40.83 13.82 16.13
N LYS A 251 40.16 14.74 16.83
CA LYS A 251 39.00 14.42 17.68
C LYS A 251 37.86 13.87 16.83
N VAL A 252 37.42 12.65 17.13
CA VAL A 252 36.18 12.07 16.58
C VAL A 252 35.00 12.84 17.19
N SER A 253 34.25 13.57 16.38
CA SER A 253 33.16 14.46 16.83
C SER A 253 31.84 14.23 16.08
N ARG A 254 31.82 13.31 15.11
CA ARG A 254 30.64 13.07 14.27
C ARG A 254 30.36 11.58 14.14
N SER A 255 29.16 11.18 14.56
CA SER A 255 28.64 9.82 14.49
C SER A 255 27.66 9.68 13.32
N TYR A 256 28.07 10.17 12.14
CA TYR A 256 27.22 10.20 10.95
C TYR A 256 27.74 9.25 9.87
N PRO A 257 26.85 8.66 9.05
CA PRO A 257 27.22 7.81 7.91
C PRO A 257 28.23 8.44 6.95
N SER A 258 28.02 9.69 6.52
CA SER A 258 28.98 10.43 5.68
C SER A 258 30.37 10.57 6.30
N TYR A 259 30.45 10.69 7.63
CA TYR A 259 31.74 10.69 8.33
C TYR A 259 32.40 9.32 8.28
N PHE A 260 31.65 8.22 8.46
CA PHE A 260 32.21 6.88 8.29
C PHE A 260 32.61 6.60 6.85
N LEU A 261 31.88 7.13 5.87
CA LEU A 261 32.22 7.01 4.45
C LEU A 261 33.54 7.73 4.13
N ASP A 262 33.69 9.01 4.51
CA ASP A 262 34.94 9.77 4.38
C ASP A 262 36.13 9.04 5.05
N LYS A 263 35.90 8.50 6.26
CA LYS A 263 36.91 7.71 6.96
C LYS A 263 37.24 6.41 6.25
N SER A 264 36.25 5.73 5.68
CA SER A 264 36.43 4.50 4.91
C SER A 264 37.27 4.76 3.66
N GLU A 265 36.98 5.84 2.92
CA GLU A 265 37.74 6.23 1.73
C GLU A 265 39.18 6.64 2.05
N SER A 266 39.35 7.48 3.09
CA SER A 266 40.68 7.89 3.58
C SER A 266 41.51 6.67 4.01
N MET A 267 40.88 5.73 4.71
CA MET A 267 41.55 4.50 5.10
C MET A 267 41.93 3.68 3.86
N ALA A 268 40.99 3.45 2.94
CA ALA A 268 41.18 2.67 1.70
C ALA A 268 42.41 3.11 0.91
N TYR A 269 42.66 4.41 0.89
CA TYR A 269 43.85 5.02 0.29
C TYR A 269 45.15 4.70 1.06
N GLU A 270 45.14 4.72 2.39
CA GLU A 270 46.33 4.57 3.24
C GLU A 270 46.86 3.12 3.36
N ILE A 271 45.98 2.10 3.44
CA ILE A 271 46.40 0.72 3.81
C ILE A 271 46.29 -0.28 2.64
N GLY A 272 45.79 0.15 1.48
CA GLY A 272 45.53 -0.74 0.33
C GLY A 272 44.31 -1.66 0.57
N LYS A 273 43.51 -1.90 -0.48
CA LYS A 273 42.09 -2.35 -0.45
C LYS A 273 41.69 -3.56 0.44
N GLY A 274 42.61 -4.30 1.06
CA GLY A 274 42.33 -5.54 1.80
C GLY A 274 41.93 -5.41 3.28
N GLU A 275 42.53 -4.49 4.05
CA GLU A 275 42.35 -4.43 5.51
C GLU A 275 41.15 -3.55 5.96
N HIS A 276 40.62 -2.71 5.06
CA HIS A 276 39.59 -1.70 5.34
C HIS A 276 38.23 -2.26 5.76
N SER A 277 37.84 -3.40 5.19
CA SER A 277 36.51 -3.97 5.46
C SER A 277 36.35 -4.43 6.91
N ALA A 278 37.45 -4.71 7.63
CA ALA A 278 37.41 -5.18 9.00
C ALA A 278 36.97 -4.10 10.00
N VAL A 279 37.31 -2.83 9.75
CA VAL A 279 37.02 -1.73 10.68
C VAL A 279 35.56 -1.30 10.60
N PHE A 280 35.04 -1.05 9.39
CA PHE A 280 33.66 -0.60 9.18
C PHE A 280 32.65 -1.75 9.16
N GLY A 281 33.11 -2.98 8.90
CA GLY A 281 32.24 -4.15 8.76
C GLY A 281 31.21 -3.94 7.65
N ASP A 282 29.94 -4.20 7.97
CA ASP A 282 28.81 -4.05 7.07
C ASP A 282 27.90 -2.85 7.38
N ILE A 283 28.31 -1.94 8.29
CA ILE A 283 27.43 -0.86 8.79
C ILE A 283 27.02 0.13 7.69
N LEU A 284 27.86 0.30 6.66
CA LEU A 284 27.59 1.17 5.51
C LEU A 284 26.88 0.45 4.35
N LYS A 285 26.66 -0.87 4.44
CA LYS A 285 25.98 -1.61 3.38
C LYS A 285 24.49 -1.29 3.36
N ASN A 286 23.92 -1.20 2.17
CA ASN A 286 22.49 -1.02 2.01
C ASN A 286 21.71 -2.31 2.32
N SER A 287 20.58 -2.20 3.01
CA SER A 287 19.61 -3.28 3.23
C SER A 287 18.20 -2.96 2.74
N LEU A 288 18.03 -1.83 2.04
CA LEU A 288 16.79 -1.48 1.35
C LEU A 288 16.54 -2.46 0.20
N ILE A 289 15.28 -2.85 0.07
CA ILE A 289 14.81 -3.77 -0.97
C ILE A 289 14.32 -2.99 -2.18
N LEU A 290 13.72 -1.82 -1.97
CA LEU A 290 13.08 -1.02 -3.01
C LEU A 290 14.06 -0.03 -3.68
N GLN A 291 15.17 0.27 -3.02
CA GLN A 291 16.26 1.12 -3.53
C GLN A 291 17.63 0.47 -3.25
N PRO A 292 17.93 -0.70 -3.83
CA PRO A 292 19.16 -1.44 -3.55
C PRO A 292 20.44 -0.73 -4.00
N GLU A 293 20.32 0.25 -4.90
CA GLU A 293 21.42 1.04 -5.47
C GLU A 293 21.97 2.12 -4.54
N LEU A 294 21.25 2.47 -3.46
CA LEU A 294 21.71 3.51 -2.54
C LEU A 294 22.89 3.04 -1.68
N GLU A 295 23.74 3.97 -1.28
CA GLU A 295 24.84 3.74 -0.34
C GLU A 295 24.72 4.66 0.87
N ALA A 296 24.95 4.11 2.07
CA ALA A 296 24.91 4.90 3.29
C ALA A 296 26.02 5.96 3.28
N GLY A 297 25.67 7.22 3.56
CA GLY A 297 26.62 8.33 3.58
C GLY A 297 26.81 9.06 2.26
N ASP A 298 26.23 8.59 1.15
CA ASP A 298 26.21 9.30 -0.13
C ASP A 298 25.23 10.49 -0.12
N TYR A 299 25.22 11.38 -1.12
CA TYR A 299 24.38 12.59 -1.15
C TYR A 299 22.90 12.34 -0.83
N GLU A 300 22.35 11.21 -1.28
CA GLU A 300 20.96 10.83 -1.01
C GLU A 300 20.75 10.11 0.32
N ALA A 301 21.79 9.73 1.06
CA ALA A 301 21.71 9.02 2.32
C ALA A 301 22.81 9.46 3.32
N ASP A 302 23.19 10.74 3.24
CA ASP A 302 24.34 11.34 3.93
C ASP A 302 24.33 11.16 5.45
N ASN A 303 23.11 11.12 5.99
CA ASN A 303 22.82 10.95 7.40
C ASN A 303 21.98 9.69 7.70
N TYR A 304 22.06 8.65 6.86
CA TYR A 304 21.33 7.40 7.04
C TYR A 304 22.24 6.17 7.12
N PHE A 305 22.11 5.39 8.20
CA PHE A 305 22.59 4.02 8.22
C PHE A 305 21.51 3.11 7.63
N LEU A 306 21.77 2.61 6.43
CA LEU A 306 20.83 1.77 5.69
C LEU A 306 20.91 0.28 6.09
N ASN A 307 21.96 -0.11 6.82
CA ASN A 307 22.16 -1.48 7.26
C ASN A 307 21.39 -1.82 8.55
N VAL A 308 20.06 -1.93 8.47
CA VAL A 308 19.25 -2.37 9.61
C VAL A 308 18.94 -3.86 9.47
N LYS A 309 19.41 -4.67 10.42
CA LYS A 309 19.14 -6.12 10.43
C LYS A 309 17.82 -6.39 11.15
N LEU A 310 16.77 -6.67 10.38
CA LEU A 310 15.50 -7.17 10.91
C LEU A 310 15.54 -8.70 11.04
N THR A 311 14.91 -9.20 12.09
CA THR A 311 14.73 -10.62 12.39
C THR A 311 13.25 -10.99 12.27
N ALA A 312 12.93 -12.28 12.24
CA ALA A 312 11.54 -12.75 12.18
C ALA A 312 10.69 -12.25 13.37
N GLU A 313 11.30 -12.05 14.54
CA GLU A 313 10.63 -11.51 15.74
C GLU A 313 10.27 -10.02 15.62
N ASP A 314 10.87 -9.31 14.66
CA ASP A 314 10.59 -7.88 14.44
C ASP A 314 9.38 -7.66 13.53
N ILE A 315 8.87 -8.73 12.90
CA ILE A 315 7.66 -8.68 12.06
C ILE A 315 6.43 -8.67 12.99
N PRO A 316 5.61 -7.60 12.98
CA PRO A 316 4.54 -7.41 13.96
C PRO A 316 3.25 -8.17 13.63
N TRP A 317 3.30 -9.14 12.72
CA TRP A 317 2.15 -9.96 12.32
C TRP A 317 2.53 -11.44 12.23
N ASP A 318 1.53 -12.32 12.34
CA ASP A 318 1.74 -13.74 12.10
C ASP A 318 1.96 -14.00 10.60
N THR A 319 3.13 -14.54 10.27
CA THR A 319 3.52 -14.88 8.89
C THR A 319 2.86 -16.17 8.38
N LYS A 320 2.21 -16.94 9.25
CA LYS A 320 1.52 -18.18 8.90
C LYS A 320 0.01 -18.03 8.77
N GLU A 321 -0.56 -16.93 9.26
CA GLU A 321 -1.96 -16.62 9.09
C GLU A 321 -2.26 -16.40 7.59
N VAL A 322 -3.35 -16.97 7.09
CA VAL A 322 -3.70 -16.97 5.66
C VAL A 322 -4.88 -16.04 5.35
N ASP A 323 -5.75 -15.82 6.34
CA ASP A 323 -7.01 -15.11 6.26
C ASP A 323 -6.97 -13.84 7.12
N TRP A 324 -6.05 -12.93 6.79
CA TRP A 324 -5.90 -11.64 7.48
C TRP A 324 -6.49 -10.45 6.73
#